data_AF-A0AA96VYJ1-F1
#
_entry.id   AF-A0AA96VYJ1-F1
#
_cell.length_a   1.000
_cell.length_b   1.000
_cell.length_c   1.000
_cell.angle_alpha   90.00
_cell.angle_beta   90.00
_cell.angle_gamma   90.00
#
_symmetry.space_group_name_H-M   'P 1'
#
loop_
_entity.id
_entity.type
_entity.pdbx_description
1 polymer ?
#
loop_
_entity_poly.entity_id
_entity_poly.type
_entity_poly.pdbx_seq_one_letter_code
_entity_poly.pdbx_strand_id
1 'polypeptide(L)'
;MPSSPAVADEADHPLSEGRRALAEAQESGKRVEVVGERSERTTVFANPDGFTFTLEESAVPVRVPAADGGWQAPDATLEVRADGTVVPEAAAVEMEFSGGGAKDPLVKISDTGRSLRIGWPGELPEPELDGANAVYPEVIPGVDLRITASVEGFRHVLVVKSPEAAAQEELKEIDYTLKTAGLSLLKGKAGNLTAIDDDGNRVFRAPPAQMWDSAGAASGAQAMSLTAASAGATEDEGSDPAETGAASVEGAESGAGDTVTTMHVKVSDDALTMIPDAEMLSRRGLYAHRCN
;
A
#
# COMPACT_ATOMS: atom_id res chain seq x y z
N MET A 1 -54.80 -43.96 29.19
CA MET A 1 -53.69 -43.42 30.00
C MET A 1 -53.00 -44.61 30.65
N PRO A 2 -51.67 -44.78 30.64
CA PRO A 2 -50.60 -43.77 30.60
C PRO A 2 -49.61 -44.07 29.42
N SER A 3 -48.46 -43.45 29.17
CA SER A 3 -47.63 -42.46 29.85
C SER A 3 -46.73 -41.81 28.79
N SER A 4 -46.49 -40.50 28.89
CA SER A 4 -45.31 -39.86 28.29
C SER A 4 -44.04 -40.33 29.03
N PRO A 5 -42.92 -40.48 28.32
CA PRO A 5 -41.73 -39.68 28.68
C PRO A 5 -41.19 -38.98 27.43
N ALA A 6 -41.05 -37.66 27.40
CA ALA A 6 -40.16 -36.80 28.17
C ALA A 6 -38.71 -36.80 27.63
N VAL A 7 -38.32 -35.58 27.24
CA VAL A 7 -36.98 -35.02 27.08
C VAL A 7 -36.20 -35.51 25.85
N ALA A 8 -36.30 -34.69 24.79
CA ALA A 8 -35.26 -34.57 23.80
C ALA A 8 -33.95 -34.21 24.52
N ASP A 9 -32.95 -35.07 24.37
CA ASP A 9 -31.57 -34.81 24.72
C ASP A 9 -31.11 -33.62 23.88
N GLU A 10 -31.12 -32.43 24.49
CA GLU A 10 -30.58 -31.21 23.95
C GLU A 10 -29.05 -31.41 23.91
N ALA A 11 -28.56 -31.89 22.77
CA ALA A 11 -27.16 -32.16 22.56
C ALA A 11 -26.33 -30.92 22.89
N ASP A 12 -25.39 -31.12 23.81
CA ASP A 12 -24.38 -30.20 24.30
C ASP A 12 -23.52 -29.67 23.14
N HIS A 13 -24.00 -28.64 22.45
CA HIS A 13 -23.19 -27.89 21.51
C HIS A 13 -22.25 -27.00 22.32
N PRO A 14 -20.91 -27.13 22.16
CA PRO A 14 -19.99 -26.25 22.85
C PRO A 14 -20.38 -24.80 22.54
N LEU A 15 -20.49 -23.98 23.58
CA LEU A 15 -20.79 -22.56 23.44
C LEU A 15 -19.84 -21.95 22.40
N SER A 16 -20.38 -21.14 21.48
CA SER A 16 -19.54 -20.36 20.57
C SER A 16 -18.54 -19.54 21.37
N GLU A 17 -17.38 -19.23 20.79
CA GLU A 17 -16.33 -18.49 21.49
C GLU A 17 -16.87 -17.19 22.12
N GLY A 18 -17.71 -16.45 21.38
CA GLY A 18 -18.38 -15.25 21.89
C GLY A 18 -19.28 -15.50 23.10
N ARG A 19 -20.02 -16.62 23.17
CA ARG A 19 -20.83 -16.96 24.35
C ARG A 19 -19.97 -17.32 25.55
N ARG A 20 -18.86 -18.02 25.34
CA ARG A 20 -17.89 -18.29 26.40
C ARG A 20 -17.27 -17.00 26.92
N ALA A 21 -16.89 -16.09 26.02
CA ALA A 21 -16.34 -14.78 26.39
C ALA A 21 -17.36 -13.92 27.17
N LEU A 22 -18.66 -13.95 26.82
CA LEU A 22 -19.71 -13.26 27.59
C LEU A 22 -19.86 -13.83 29.00
N ALA A 23 -19.86 -15.15 29.16
CA ALA A 23 -19.94 -15.79 30.47
C ALA A 23 -18.73 -15.42 31.34
N GLU A 24 -17.52 -15.43 30.77
CA GLU A 24 -16.29 -15.03 31.46
C GLU A 24 -16.28 -13.53 31.79
N ALA A 25 -16.75 -12.67 30.88
CA ALA A 25 -16.85 -11.23 31.12
C ALA A 25 -17.83 -10.92 32.27
N GLN A 26 -18.95 -11.64 32.30
CA GLN A 26 -19.95 -11.54 33.37
C GLN A 26 -19.41 -12.01 34.73
N GLU A 27 -18.67 -13.13 34.75
CA GLU A 27 -18.07 -13.66 35.98
C GLU A 27 -16.94 -12.78 36.50
N SER A 28 -16.08 -12.29 35.61
CA SER A 28 -14.90 -11.49 35.96
C SER A 28 -15.20 -10.00 36.21
N GLY A 29 -16.34 -9.51 35.74
CA GLY A 29 -16.69 -8.08 35.76
C GLY A 29 -15.82 -7.22 34.83
N LYS A 30 -15.07 -7.84 33.92
CA LYS A 30 -14.14 -7.17 32.97
C LYS A 30 -14.48 -7.56 31.55
N ARG A 31 -14.13 -6.71 30.59
CA ARG A 31 -14.25 -7.05 29.17
C ARG A 31 -13.31 -8.23 28.84
N VAL A 32 -13.80 -9.19 28.05
CA VAL A 32 -13.03 -10.35 27.59
C VAL A 32 -13.00 -10.32 26.07
N GLU A 33 -11.82 -10.48 25.49
CA GLU A 33 -11.69 -10.47 24.03
C GLU A 33 -12.20 -11.77 23.40
N VAL A 34 -12.88 -11.64 22.26
CA VAL A 34 -13.23 -12.75 21.37
C VAL A 34 -12.12 -12.87 20.32
N VAL A 35 -11.12 -13.70 20.59
CA VAL A 35 -9.88 -13.78 19.80
C VAL A 35 -10.15 -14.26 18.37
N GLY A 36 -11.13 -15.14 18.16
CA GLY A 36 -11.53 -15.61 16.83
C GLY A 36 -12.11 -14.53 15.90
N GLU A 37 -12.54 -13.39 16.45
CA GLU A 37 -13.07 -12.24 15.69
C GLU A 37 -12.00 -11.14 15.50
N ARG A 38 -10.74 -11.42 15.85
CA ARG A 38 -9.62 -10.49 15.70
C ARG A 38 -9.16 -10.44 14.24
N SER A 39 -9.01 -9.23 13.71
CA SER A 39 -8.34 -8.97 12.41
C SER A 39 -7.16 -8.00 12.57
N GLU A 40 -6.55 -7.59 11.45
CA GLU A 40 -5.53 -6.54 11.37
C GLU A 40 -6.00 -5.22 11.99
N ARG A 41 -7.31 -4.94 11.95
CA ARG A 41 -7.91 -3.64 12.31
C ARG A 41 -8.97 -3.73 13.40
N THR A 42 -9.52 -4.91 13.68
CA THR A 42 -10.65 -5.09 14.58
C THR A 42 -10.30 -5.89 15.82
N THR A 43 -10.91 -5.53 16.93
CA THR A 43 -10.88 -6.29 18.19
C THR A 43 -12.29 -6.31 18.76
N VAL A 44 -12.85 -7.50 19.01
CA VAL A 44 -14.18 -7.65 19.58
C VAL A 44 -14.07 -8.03 21.05
N PHE A 45 -14.74 -7.28 21.91
CA PHE A 45 -14.82 -7.54 23.35
C PHE A 45 -16.24 -7.92 23.76
N ALA A 46 -16.37 -8.99 24.52
CA ALA A 46 -17.56 -9.31 25.29
C ALA A 46 -17.62 -8.43 26.54
N ASN A 47 -18.77 -7.80 26.79
CA ASN A 47 -18.93 -6.87 27.90
C ASN A 47 -19.40 -7.57 29.20
N PRO A 48 -19.11 -6.98 30.37
CA PRO A 48 -19.49 -7.57 31.67
C PRO A 48 -21.00 -7.71 31.92
N ASP A 49 -21.84 -7.11 31.08
CA ASP A 49 -23.29 -7.24 31.19
C ASP A 49 -23.80 -8.64 30.77
N GLY A 50 -22.95 -9.43 30.11
CA GLY A 50 -23.23 -10.82 29.72
C GLY A 50 -24.07 -10.95 28.45
N PHE A 51 -24.36 -9.85 27.74
CA PHE A 51 -25.13 -9.91 26.49
C PHE A 51 -24.70 -8.93 25.40
N THR A 52 -23.88 -7.92 25.67
CA THR A 52 -23.39 -6.99 24.63
C THR A 52 -21.93 -7.24 24.25
N PHE A 53 -21.58 -6.78 23.04
CA PHE A 53 -20.21 -6.75 22.53
C PHE A 53 -19.81 -5.32 22.17
N THR A 54 -18.52 -5.04 22.25
CA THR A 54 -17.89 -3.81 21.77
C THR A 54 -16.89 -4.15 20.67
N LEU A 55 -17.07 -3.57 19.49
CA LEU A 55 -16.12 -3.60 18.39
C LEU A 55 -15.21 -2.37 18.49
N GLU A 56 -13.91 -2.59 18.65
CA GLU A 56 -12.89 -1.57 18.43
C GLU A 56 -12.32 -1.75 17.02
N GLU A 57 -12.42 -0.71 16.19
CA GLU A 57 -11.95 -0.69 14.81
C GLU A 57 -10.96 0.45 14.59
N SER A 58 -9.87 0.15 13.90
CA SER A 58 -8.79 1.10 13.60
C SER A 58 -8.75 1.45 12.12
N ALA A 59 -8.44 2.71 11.80
CA ALA A 59 -8.31 3.17 10.41
C ALA A 59 -7.10 2.56 9.68
N VAL A 60 -6.05 2.21 10.43
CA VAL A 60 -4.83 1.55 9.94
C VAL A 60 -4.65 0.19 10.65
N PRO A 61 -3.94 -0.77 10.03
CA PRO A 61 -3.56 -2.00 10.71
C PRO A 61 -2.82 -1.71 12.02
N VAL A 62 -3.29 -2.31 13.11
CA VAL A 62 -2.61 -2.24 14.42
C VAL A 62 -1.83 -3.52 14.71
N ARG A 63 -1.96 -4.51 13.83
CA ARG A 63 -1.29 -5.81 13.89
C ARG A 63 -1.26 -6.43 12.51
N VAL A 64 -0.24 -7.23 12.25
CA VAL A 64 -0.08 -8.00 11.00
C VAL A 64 0.27 -9.45 11.31
N PRO A 65 -0.01 -10.40 10.41
CA PRO A 65 0.34 -11.80 10.62
C PRO A 65 1.84 -11.98 10.83
N ALA A 66 2.22 -12.82 11.78
CA ALA A 66 3.62 -13.23 11.99
C ALA A 66 3.93 -14.52 11.21
N ALA A 67 5.19 -14.69 10.79
CA ALA A 67 5.62 -15.85 9.99
C ALA A 67 5.50 -17.19 10.74
N ASP A 68 5.64 -17.17 12.07
CA ASP A 68 5.47 -18.32 12.97
C ASP A 68 4.02 -18.53 13.42
N GLY A 69 3.10 -17.70 12.92
CA GLY A 69 1.69 -17.68 13.28
C GLY A 69 1.38 -16.65 14.39
N GLY A 70 0.12 -16.23 14.45
CA GLY A 70 -0.30 -15.17 15.37
C GLY A 70 -0.08 -13.77 14.79
N TRP A 71 0.12 -12.80 15.68
CA TRP A 71 0.09 -11.38 15.35
C TRP A 71 1.35 -10.69 15.88
N GLN A 72 1.90 -9.78 15.08
CA GLN A 72 2.99 -8.89 15.47
C GLN A 72 2.62 -7.42 15.21
N ALA A 73 3.39 -6.50 15.78
CA ALA A 73 3.24 -5.08 15.47
C ALA A 73 3.63 -4.81 14.01
N PRO A 74 2.93 -3.91 13.29
CA PRO A 74 3.36 -3.51 11.96
C PRO A 74 4.71 -2.78 12.00
N ASP A 75 5.60 -3.11 11.06
CA ASP A 75 6.91 -2.50 10.89
C ASP A 75 7.25 -2.44 9.39
N ALA A 76 7.41 -1.24 8.84
CA ALA A 76 7.72 -1.04 7.42
C ALA A 76 9.23 -0.94 7.14
N THR A 77 10.09 -1.11 8.14
CA THR A 77 11.54 -1.09 7.99
C THR A 77 11.99 -2.15 6.99
N LEU A 78 12.84 -1.76 6.04
CA LEU A 78 13.30 -2.64 4.98
C LEU A 78 14.56 -3.41 5.39
N GLU A 79 14.56 -4.69 5.07
CA GLU A 79 15.70 -5.59 5.24
C GLU A 79 15.99 -6.39 3.97
N VAL A 80 17.26 -6.78 3.79
CA VAL A 80 17.68 -7.66 2.69
C VAL A 80 17.59 -9.11 3.14
N ARG A 81 16.82 -9.92 2.42
CA ARG A 81 16.72 -11.37 2.62
C ARG A 81 17.94 -12.09 2.07
N ALA A 82 18.11 -13.35 2.49
CA ALA A 82 19.22 -14.20 2.04
C ALA A 82 19.25 -14.47 0.52
N ASP A 83 18.11 -14.34 -0.17
CA ASP A 83 18.00 -14.47 -1.63
C ASP A 83 18.31 -13.16 -2.39
N GLY A 84 18.60 -12.08 -1.65
CA GLY A 84 18.90 -10.75 -2.17
C GLY A 84 17.67 -9.88 -2.43
N THR A 85 16.45 -10.32 -2.10
CA THR A 85 15.26 -9.47 -2.17
C THR A 85 15.20 -8.52 -0.98
N VAL A 86 14.60 -7.34 -1.18
CA VAL A 86 14.37 -6.36 -0.11
C VAL A 86 12.91 -6.40 0.31
N VAL A 87 12.62 -6.51 1.60
CA VAL A 87 11.24 -6.62 2.11
C VAL A 87 11.01 -5.77 3.37
N PRO A 88 9.78 -5.37 3.67
CA PRO A 88 9.43 -4.85 4.98
C PRO A 88 9.48 -5.96 6.06
N GLU A 89 9.92 -5.62 7.27
CA GLU A 89 9.97 -6.55 8.42
C GLU A 89 8.56 -7.11 8.77
N ALA A 90 7.53 -6.26 8.74
CA ALA A 90 6.16 -6.63 9.10
C ALA A 90 5.10 -5.73 8.43
N ALA A 91 4.65 -6.12 7.23
CA ALA A 91 3.56 -5.46 6.52
C ALA A 91 2.25 -6.28 6.53
N ALA A 92 1.11 -5.61 6.40
CA ALA A 92 -0.21 -6.24 6.25
C ALA A 92 -0.39 -6.85 4.85
N VAL A 93 0.38 -6.38 3.88
CA VAL A 93 0.38 -6.85 2.50
C VAL A 93 1.77 -7.37 2.17
N GLU A 94 1.87 -8.51 1.51
CA GLU A 94 3.16 -9.07 1.14
C GLU A 94 3.80 -8.22 0.03
N MET A 95 5.02 -7.74 0.27
CA MET A 95 5.77 -6.92 -0.66
C MET A 95 7.22 -7.34 -0.76
N GLU A 96 7.75 -7.31 -1.97
CA GLU A 96 9.15 -7.61 -2.29
C GLU A 96 9.65 -6.56 -3.28
N PHE A 97 10.81 -5.98 -2.99
CA PHE A 97 11.52 -5.03 -3.84
C PHE A 97 12.82 -5.65 -4.36
N SER A 98 13.29 -5.18 -5.52
CA SER A 98 14.51 -5.67 -6.15
C SER A 98 15.75 -5.40 -5.29
N GLY A 99 16.66 -6.37 -5.21
CA GLY A 99 18.02 -6.14 -4.70
C GLY A 99 18.97 -5.50 -5.73
N GLY A 100 18.47 -5.13 -6.91
CA GLY A 100 19.28 -4.63 -8.02
C GLY A 100 19.60 -5.69 -9.08
N GLY A 101 20.40 -5.27 -10.07
CA GLY A 101 20.78 -5.99 -11.27
C GLY A 101 19.69 -5.99 -12.35
N ALA A 102 19.85 -6.88 -13.34
CA ALA A 102 18.87 -7.11 -14.41
C ALA A 102 17.70 -8.01 -13.99
N LYS A 103 17.52 -8.27 -12.69
CA LYS A 103 16.49 -9.18 -12.18
C LYS A 103 15.15 -8.45 -12.09
N ASP A 104 14.15 -9.00 -12.78
CA ASP A 104 12.74 -8.69 -12.55
C ASP A 104 12.22 -9.41 -11.29
N PRO A 105 11.27 -8.82 -10.55
CA PRO A 105 10.66 -7.50 -10.75
C PRO A 105 11.31 -6.38 -9.91
N LEU A 106 11.03 -5.11 -10.24
CA LEU A 106 11.32 -3.96 -9.36
C LEU A 106 10.51 -4.05 -8.07
N VAL A 107 9.21 -4.31 -8.20
CA VAL A 107 8.29 -4.53 -7.09
C VAL A 107 7.38 -5.72 -7.37
N LYS A 108 7.15 -6.55 -6.37
CA LYS A 108 6.05 -7.51 -6.31
C LYS A 108 5.22 -7.21 -5.08
N ILE A 109 3.92 -7.06 -5.27
CA ILE A 109 2.94 -6.95 -4.19
C ILE A 109 1.92 -8.09 -4.31
N SER A 110 1.58 -8.74 -3.20
CA SER A 110 0.68 -9.89 -3.17
C SER A 110 -0.36 -9.77 -2.08
N ASP A 111 -1.57 -10.25 -2.37
CA ASP A 111 -2.65 -10.41 -1.39
C ASP A 111 -3.42 -11.71 -1.68
N THR A 112 -3.48 -12.60 -0.68
CA THR A 112 -4.28 -13.84 -0.74
C THR A 112 -4.06 -14.66 -2.02
N GLY A 113 -2.79 -14.85 -2.42
CA GLY A 113 -2.42 -15.62 -3.63
C GLY A 113 -2.57 -14.88 -4.97
N ARG A 114 -3.05 -13.63 -4.95
CA ARG A 114 -3.06 -12.71 -6.10
C ARG A 114 -1.81 -11.85 -6.06
N SER A 115 -1.28 -11.46 -7.21
CA SER A 115 -0.06 -10.64 -7.24
C SER A 115 -0.02 -9.68 -8.41
N LEU A 116 0.59 -8.51 -8.19
CA LEU A 116 1.00 -7.58 -9.22
C LEU A 116 2.52 -7.40 -9.15
N ARG A 117 3.19 -7.53 -10.29
CA ARG A 117 4.61 -7.27 -10.45
C ARG A 117 4.82 -6.09 -11.38
N ILE A 118 5.71 -5.20 -10.98
CA ILE A 118 6.16 -4.03 -11.75
C ILE A 118 7.65 -4.23 -12.03
N GLY A 119 8.06 -4.20 -13.29
CA GLY A 119 9.44 -4.27 -13.75
C GLY A 119 9.98 -2.89 -14.13
N TRP A 120 11.28 -2.69 -13.92
CA TRP A 120 12.01 -1.51 -14.39
C TRP A 120 12.58 -1.78 -15.78
N PRO A 121 12.53 -0.82 -16.74
CA PRO A 121 12.98 -1.06 -18.12
C PRO A 121 14.50 -1.23 -18.28
N GLY A 122 15.29 -0.81 -17.30
CA GLY A 122 16.76 -0.89 -17.31
C GLY A 122 17.33 -1.85 -16.27
N GLU A 123 18.66 -1.83 -16.15
CA GLU A 123 19.32 -2.48 -15.01
C GLU A 123 19.17 -1.61 -13.76
N LEU A 124 18.92 -2.25 -12.61
CA LEU A 124 18.84 -1.56 -11.33
C LEU A 124 20.20 -1.61 -10.62
N PRO A 125 20.64 -0.52 -9.97
CA PRO A 125 21.73 -0.57 -9.01
C PRO A 125 21.29 -1.35 -7.75
N GLU A 126 22.24 -1.71 -6.91
CA GLU A 126 21.91 -2.20 -5.56
C GLU A 126 21.32 -1.05 -4.73
N PRO A 127 20.20 -1.27 -3.99
CA PRO A 127 19.57 -0.21 -3.23
C PRO A 127 20.30 0.11 -1.92
N GLU A 128 20.35 1.39 -1.58
CA GLU A 128 20.71 1.88 -0.26
C GLU A 128 19.44 1.92 0.62
N LEU A 129 19.46 1.24 1.77
CA LEU A 129 18.31 1.15 2.67
C LEU A 129 18.43 2.12 3.85
N ASP A 130 17.34 2.81 4.15
CA ASP A 130 17.20 3.70 5.32
C ASP A 130 15.77 3.62 5.88
N GLY A 131 15.58 2.87 6.97
CA GLY A 131 14.26 2.61 7.53
C GLY A 131 13.34 1.96 6.50
N ALA A 132 12.21 2.58 6.21
CA ALA A 132 11.26 2.11 5.20
C ALA A 132 11.63 2.49 3.74
N ASN A 133 12.80 3.11 3.52
CA ASN A 133 13.22 3.62 2.22
C ASN A 133 14.27 2.72 1.56
N ALA A 134 14.10 2.46 0.26
CA ALA A 134 15.11 1.88 -0.62
C ALA A 134 15.43 2.88 -1.73
N VAL A 135 16.68 3.33 -1.81
CA VAL A 135 17.15 4.27 -2.83
C VAL A 135 18.03 3.53 -3.82
N TYR A 136 17.62 3.53 -5.08
CA TYR A 136 18.37 3.01 -6.21
C TYR A 136 19.07 4.20 -6.90
N PRO A 137 20.38 4.41 -6.69
CA PRO A 137 21.07 5.59 -7.17
C PRO A 137 21.38 5.51 -8.67
N GLU A 138 21.21 6.61 -9.39
CA GLU A 138 21.61 6.72 -10.81
C GLU A 138 20.97 5.63 -11.70
N VAL A 139 19.70 5.28 -11.46
CA VAL A 139 18.92 4.37 -12.34
C VAL A 139 18.84 4.88 -13.77
N ILE A 140 18.90 6.21 -13.92
CA ILE A 140 19.21 6.95 -15.13
C ILE A 140 20.29 7.95 -14.66
N PRO A 141 21.29 8.32 -15.48
CA PRO A 141 22.31 9.29 -15.07
C PRO A 141 21.69 10.58 -14.50
N GLY A 142 22.02 10.91 -13.24
CA GLY A 142 21.47 12.04 -12.51
C GLY A 142 20.03 11.88 -12.00
N VAL A 143 19.49 10.66 -11.98
CA VAL A 143 18.14 10.33 -11.47
C VAL A 143 18.21 9.14 -10.52
N ASP A 144 17.66 9.30 -9.32
CA ASP A 144 17.49 8.20 -8.37
C ASP A 144 16.05 7.70 -8.38
N LEU A 145 15.86 6.40 -8.19
CA LEU A 145 14.55 5.83 -7.86
C LEU A 145 14.50 5.57 -6.35
N ARG A 146 13.57 6.20 -5.65
CA ARG A 146 13.31 5.95 -4.24
C ARG A 146 12.03 5.18 -4.10
N ILE A 147 12.03 4.08 -3.36
CA ILE A 147 10.85 3.36 -2.92
C ILE A 147 10.69 3.59 -1.42
N THR A 148 9.49 3.93 -0.97
CA THR A 148 9.13 4.02 0.45
C THR A 148 8.03 3.00 0.71
N ALA A 149 8.31 2.01 1.55
CA ALA A 149 7.32 1.02 1.97
C ALA A 149 6.39 1.59 3.04
N SER A 150 5.18 1.06 3.08
CA SER A 150 4.24 1.23 4.18
C SER A 150 3.72 -0.14 4.59
N VAL A 151 2.94 -0.19 5.66
CA VAL A 151 2.31 -1.44 6.12
C VAL A 151 1.33 -2.01 5.09
N GLU A 152 0.74 -1.16 4.25
CA GLU A 152 -0.36 -1.53 3.35
C GLU A 152 -0.01 -1.41 1.87
N GLY A 153 1.23 -1.03 1.55
CA GLY A 153 1.63 -0.74 0.18
C GLY A 153 2.99 -0.08 0.11
N PHE A 154 3.21 0.63 -0.99
CA PHE A 154 4.44 1.38 -1.19
C PHE A 154 4.20 2.62 -2.03
N ARG A 155 5.16 3.53 -2.00
CA ARG A 155 5.30 4.65 -2.92
C ARG A 155 6.64 4.53 -3.61
N HIS A 156 6.72 4.94 -4.87
CA HIS A 156 8.00 5.16 -5.52
C HIS A 156 8.09 6.56 -6.10
N VAL A 157 9.30 7.11 -6.14
CA VAL A 157 9.59 8.45 -6.62
C VAL A 157 10.85 8.46 -7.48
N LEU A 158 10.81 9.06 -8.66
CA LEU A 158 12.01 9.38 -9.42
C LEU A 158 12.49 10.79 -9.06
N VAL A 159 13.68 10.87 -8.48
CA VAL A 159 14.30 12.12 -8.00
C VAL A 159 15.30 12.58 -9.05
N VAL A 160 15.00 13.69 -9.72
CA VAL A 160 15.84 14.25 -10.79
C VAL A 160 16.76 15.30 -10.18
N LYS A 161 18.06 15.02 -10.18
CA LYS A 161 19.06 15.83 -9.47
C LYS A 161 19.48 17.10 -10.20
N SER A 162 19.27 17.15 -11.52
CA SER A 162 19.77 18.25 -12.36
C SER A 162 18.87 18.53 -13.56
N PRO A 163 18.85 19.77 -14.07
CA PRO A 163 18.15 20.10 -15.32
C PRO A 163 18.66 19.32 -16.53
N GLU A 164 19.95 18.98 -16.56
CA GLU A 164 20.55 18.15 -17.59
C GLU A 164 19.95 16.75 -17.57
N ALA A 165 19.73 16.19 -16.37
CA ALA A 165 19.08 14.90 -16.22
C ALA A 165 17.62 14.95 -16.66
N ALA A 166 16.89 16.03 -16.34
CA ALA A 166 15.50 16.25 -16.73
C ALA A 166 15.28 16.31 -18.26
N ALA A 167 16.32 16.65 -19.02
CA ALA A 167 16.28 16.76 -20.48
C ALA A 167 16.54 15.43 -21.21
N GLN A 168 16.86 14.35 -20.50
CA GLN A 168 17.11 13.03 -21.10
C GLN A 168 15.86 12.44 -21.75
N GLU A 169 16.02 11.73 -22.87
CA GLU A 169 14.89 11.11 -23.57
C GLU A 169 14.24 10.02 -22.72
N GLU A 170 15.03 9.32 -21.88
CA GLU A 170 14.54 8.27 -20.97
C GLU A 170 13.52 8.77 -19.93
N LEU A 171 13.45 10.07 -19.65
CA LEU A 171 12.45 10.64 -18.73
C LEU A 171 11.18 11.12 -19.42
N LYS A 172 11.14 11.20 -20.75
CA LYS A 172 9.95 11.68 -21.48
C LYS A 172 8.82 10.66 -21.48
N GLU A 173 9.17 9.38 -21.61
CA GLU A 173 8.25 8.25 -21.47
C GLU A 173 9.00 7.14 -20.73
N ILE A 174 8.46 6.68 -19.61
CA ILE A 174 9.03 5.59 -18.82
C ILE A 174 8.10 4.39 -18.89
N ASP A 175 8.58 3.33 -19.54
CA ASP A 175 7.84 2.09 -19.74
C ASP A 175 8.14 1.08 -18.64
N TYR A 176 7.21 0.90 -17.72
CA TYR A 176 7.27 -0.16 -16.72
C TYR A 176 6.61 -1.42 -17.26
N THR A 177 7.25 -2.57 -17.04
CA THR A 177 6.63 -3.87 -17.36
C THR A 177 5.63 -4.23 -16.26
N LEU A 178 4.43 -4.70 -16.63
CA LEU A 178 3.42 -5.17 -15.68
C LEU A 178 3.16 -6.66 -15.86
N LYS A 179 3.01 -7.39 -14.75
CA LYS A 179 2.51 -8.77 -14.76
C LYS A 179 1.53 -8.96 -13.61
N THR A 180 0.31 -9.36 -13.91
CA THR A 180 -0.71 -9.72 -12.93
C THR A 180 -0.86 -11.23 -12.82
N ALA A 181 -1.29 -11.70 -11.65
CA ALA A 181 -1.79 -13.06 -11.45
C ALA A 181 -3.08 -12.99 -10.61
N GLY A 182 -4.19 -13.48 -11.17
CA GLY A 182 -5.52 -13.40 -10.55
C GLY A 182 -6.05 -11.97 -10.41
N LEU A 183 -5.58 -11.05 -11.26
CA LEU A 183 -5.97 -9.64 -11.24
C LEU A 183 -6.17 -9.08 -12.64
N SER A 184 -7.21 -8.24 -12.79
CA SER A 184 -7.43 -7.39 -13.95
C SER A 184 -7.23 -5.92 -13.58
N LEU A 185 -6.55 -5.15 -14.43
CA LEU A 185 -6.24 -3.75 -14.15
C LEU A 185 -7.25 -2.82 -14.84
N LEU A 186 -7.86 -1.94 -14.06
CA LEU A 186 -8.81 -0.94 -14.52
C LEU A 186 -8.22 0.46 -14.36
N LYS A 187 -8.29 1.25 -15.43
CA LYS A 187 -7.93 2.67 -15.40
C LYS A 187 -9.18 3.52 -15.17
N GLY A 188 -9.16 4.33 -14.12
CA GLY A 188 -10.20 5.30 -13.82
C GLY A 188 -10.07 6.59 -14.65
N LYS A 189 -11.16 7.36 -14.69
CA LYS A 189 -11.24 8.61 -15.48
C LYS A 189 -10.26 9.68 -15.02
N ALA A 190 -9.88 9.68 -13.74
CA ALA A 190 -8.94 10.63 -13.15
C ALA A 190 -7.47 10.21 -13.30
N GLY A 191 -7.18 9.10 -13.97
CA GLY A 191 -5.81 8.56 -14.11
C GLY A 191 -5.39 7.62 -12.96
N ASN A 192 -6.28 7.36 -12.00
CA ASN A 192 -6.10 6.34 -10.98
C ASN A 192 -6.17 4.92 -11.58
N LEU A 193 -5.51 3.96 -10.94
CA LEU A 193 -5.55 2.55 -11.32
C LEU A 193 -6.19 1.72 -10.21
N THR A 194 -6.88 0.65 -10.59
CA THR A 194 -7.49 -0.30 -9.65
C THR A 194 -7.28 -1.71 -10.19
N ALA A 195 -6.63 -2.57 -9.42
CA ALA A 195 -6.56 -4.00 -9.71
C ALA A 195 -7.75 -4.69 -9.04
N ILE A 196 -8.54 -5.43 -9.81
CA ILE A 196 -9.69 -6.21 -9.33
C ILE A 196 -9.42 -7.71 -9.47
N ASP A 197 -10.01 -8.51 -8.59
CA ASP A 197 -10.04 -9.98 -8.74
C ASP A 197 -11.16 -10.42 -9.69
N ASP A 198 -11.26 -11.74 -9.89
CA ASP A 198 -12.26 -12.38 -10.76
C ASP A 198 -13.71 -12.17 -10.27
N ASP A 199 -13.89 -11.93 -8.97
CA ASP A 199 -15.19 -11.62 -8.34
C ASP A 199 -15.54 -10.12 -8.45
N GLY A 200 -14.64 -9.30 -8.99
CA GLY A 200 -14.81 -7.86 -9.15
C GLY A 200 -14.45 -7.05 -7.89
N ASN A 201 -13.90 -7.67 -6.85
CA ASN A 201 -13.43 -6.96 -5.68
C ASN A 201 -12.16 -6.19 -5.99
N ARG A 202 -12.05 -4.97 -5.48
CA ARG A 202 -10.83 -4.17 -5.58
C ARG A 202 -9.79 -4.75 -4.63
N VAL A 203 -8.61 -5.09 -5.15
CA VAL A 203 -7.51 -5.67 -4.37
C VAL A 203 -6.39 -4.64 -4.17
N PHE A 204 -5.98 -3.96 -5.25
CA PHE A 204 -5.01 -2.87 -5.18
C PHE A 204 -5.53 -1.60 -5.82
N ARG A 205 -5.09 -0.45 -5.33
CA ARG A 205 -5.41 0.86 -5.88
C ARG A 205 -4.16 1.73 -5.96
N ALA A 206 -4.07 2.52 -7.02
CA ALA A 206 -3.07 3.56 -7.17
C ALA A 206 -3.78 4.89 -7.48
N PRO A 207 -3.49 5.98 -6.75
CA PRO A 207 -3.95 7.31 -7.11
C PRO A 207 -3.32 7.76 -8.44
N PRO A 208 -3.83 8.86 -9.04
CA PRO A 208 -3.21 9.43 -10.23
C PRO A 208 -1.73 9.74 -9.99
N ALA A 209 -0.87 9.39 -10.95
CA ALA A 209 0.54 9.67 -10.83
C ALA A 209 0.80 11.18 -10.86
N GLN A 210 1.68 11.67 -9.99
CA GLN A 210 1.96 13.09 -9.83
C GLN A 210 3.42 13.42 -10.12
N MET A 211 3.66 14.66 -10.51
CA MET A 211 4.98 15.24 -10.74
C MET A 211 5.03 16.59 -10.04
N TRP A 212 6.16 16.92 -9.40
CA TRP A 212 6.32 18.23 -8.78
C TRP A 212 7.70 18.83 -8.99
N ASP A 213 7.77 20.17 -8.93
CA ASP A 213 9.03 20.89 -8.86
C ASP A 213 9.26 21.39 -7.43
N SER A 214 10.26 20.81 -6.76
CA SER A 214 10.62 21.17 -5.40
C SER A 214 11.36 22.50 -5.36
N ALA A 215 10.82 23.48 -4.66
CA ALA A 215 11.40 24.81 -4.57
C ALA A 215 12.69 24.82 -3.70
N GLY A 216 13.84 24.44 -4.27
CA GLY A 216 15.17 24.70 -3.70
C GLY A 216 15.95 23.50 -3.14
N ALA A 217 15.42 22.28 -3.23
CA ALA A 217 16.16 21.02 -3.01
C ALA A 217 15.62 19.98 -4.02
N ALA A 218 16.44 19.02 -4.43
CA ALA A 218 16.17 17.96 -5.44
C ALA A 218 14.70 17.80 -5.90
N SER A 219 14.47 17.97 -7.20
CA SER A 219 13.13 17.93 -7.80
C SER A 219 12.59 16.49 -7.86
N GLY A 220 11.40 16.24 -7.31
CA GLY A 220 10.72 14.96 -7.39
C GLY A 220 9.85 14.90 -8.64
N ALA A 221 10.34 14.28 -9.71
CA ALA A 221 9.69 14.38 -11.00
C ALA A 221 8.45 13.47 -11.11
N GLN A 222 8.37 12.37 -10.35
CA GLN A 222 7.33 11.36 -10.58
C GLN A 222 7.04 10.62 -9.30
N ALA A 223 5.79 10.55 -8.84
CA ALA A 223 5.34 9.62 -7.81
C ALA A 223 4.20 8.75 -8.31
N MET A 224 4.30 7.45 -7.99
CA MET A 224 3.14 6.57 -7.89
C MET A 224 3.14 5.90 -6.53
N SER A 225 1.96 5.54 -6.07
CA SER A 225 1.79 4.68 -4.91
C SER A 225 0.80 3.59 -5.25
N LEU A 226 1.00 2.42 -4.66
CA LEU A 226 0.08 1.31 -4.76
C LEU A 226 -0.19 0.77 -3.36
N THR A 227 -1.46 0.69 -2.99
CA THR A 227 -1.89 0.20 -1.68
C THR A 227 -2.96 -0.87 -1.83
N ALA A 228 -3.05 -1.77 -0.86
CA ALA A 228 -4.21 -2.65 -0.76
C ALA A 228 -5.50 -1.83 -0.61
N ALA A 229 -6.56 -2.34 -1.20
CA ALA A 229 -7.89 -1.79 -1.01
C ALA A 229 -8.48 -2.35 0.29
N SER A 230 -8.93 -1.48 1.20
CA SER A 230 -9.65 -1.93 2.39
C SER A 230 -10.95 -2.66 2.01
N ALA A 231 -11.11 -3.86 2.53
CA ALA A 231 -12.37 -4.62 2.51
C ALA A 231 -13.37 -3.91 3.45
N GLY A 232 -14.17 -2.99 2.90
CA GLY A 232 -15.16 -2.25 3.68
C GLY A 232 -15.84 -1.08 2.96
N ALA A 233 -15.34 -0.66 1.80
CA ALA A 233 -15.98 0.42 1.02
C ALA A 233 -16.98 -0.15 0.00
N THR A 234 -18.20 -0.46 0.45
CA THR A 234 -19.38 -0.57 -0.42
C THR A 234 -20.08 0.79 -0.52
N GLU A 235 -20.13 1.32 -1.75
CA GLU A 235 -20.98 2.40 -2.32
C GLU A 235 -20.87 3.84 -1.77
N ASP A 236 -20.35 4.74 -2.60
CA ASP A 236 -21.10 5.93 -3.09
C ASP A 236 -20.60 6.34 -4.49
N GLU A 237 -21.50 6.33 -5.48
CA GLU A 237 -21.31 7.06 -6.75
C GLU A 237 -21.34 8.56 -6.46
N GLY A 238 -20.16 9.15 -6.28
CA GLY A 238 -20.01 10.59 -6.38
C GLY A 238 -19.59 11.30 -5.11
N SER A 239 -18.47 10.88 -4.52
CA SER A 239 -17.48 11.78 -3.90
C SER A 239 -16.25 10.94 -3.57
N ASP A 240 -15.23 10.99 -4.42
CA ASP A 240 -13.93 10.34 -4.16
C ASP A 240 -13.19 11.21 -3.11
N PRO A 241 -12.98 10.74 -1.86
CA PRO A 241 -12.25 11.49 -0.86
C PRO A 241 -10.76 11.26 -1.10
N ALA A 242 -10.25 11.74 -2.24
CA ALA A 242 -8.81 11.77 -2.50
C ALA A 242 -8.06 12.80 -1.63
N GLU A 243 -8.75 13.55 -0.77
CA GLU A 243 -8.19 14.68 0.00
C GLU A 243 -7.97 14.42 1.49
N THR A 244 -8.33 13.25 2.04
CA THR A 244 -8.11 12.98 3.47
C THR A 244 -7.84 11.49 3.72
N GLY A 245 -6.59 11.06 3.61
CA GLY A 245 -6.25 9.68 3.93
C GLY A 245 -4.86 9.19 3.51
N ALA A 246 -4.03 10.03 2.89
CA ALA A 246 -2.59 9.76 2.88
C ALA A 246 -2.10 10.00 4.32
N ALA A 247 -2.09 8.94 5.14
CA ALA A 247 -1.24 8.92 6.31
C ALA A 247 0.16 9.29 5.81
N SER A 248 0.74 10.36 6.41
CA SER A 248 2.05 10.87 6.10
C SER A 248 3.06 9.72 6.15
N VAL A 249 3.43 9.23 4.97
CA VAL A 249 4.60 8.38 4.83
C VAL A 249 5.76 9.35 4.74
N GLU A 250 6.61 9.40 5.77
CA GLU A 250 7.84 10.18 5.70
C GLU A 250 8.66 9.70 4.49
N GLY A 251 8.74 10.56 3.48
CA GLY A 251 9.27 10.28 2.15
C GLY A 251 9.22 11.55 1.30
N ALA A 252 9.67 11.50 0.05
CA ALA A 252 9.56 12.65 -0.85
C ALA A 252 8.08 12.91 -1.17
N GLU A 253 7.47 13.88 -0.48
CA GLU A 253 6.12 14.38 -0.71
C GLU A 253 6.20 15.83 -1.18
N SER A 254 5.23 16.29 -1.96
CA SER A 254 5.13 17.69 -2.36
C SER A 254 5.00 18.59 -1.13
N GLY A 255 5.94 19.52 -0.97
CA GLY A 255 5.95 20.48 0.13
C GLY A 255 5.01 21.66 -0.12
N ALA A 256 4.68 22.39 0.95
CA ALA A 256 3.99 23.67 0.82
C ALA A 256 4.85 24.67 0.02
N GLY A 257 4.46 24.96 -1.21
CA GLY A 257 5.19 25.82 -2.14
C GLY A 257 5.64 25.12 -3.43
N ASP A 258 5.51 23.79 -3.50
CA ASP A 258 5.82 23.03 -4.71
C ASP A 258 4.72 23.19 -5.77
N THR A 259 5.13 23.21 -7.03
CA THR A 259 4.17 23.13 -8.15
C THR A 259 3.90 21.67 -8.45
N VAL A 260 2.65 21.22 -8.35
CA VAL A 260 2.26 19.82 -8.60
C VAL A 260 1.42 19.73 -9.88
N THR A 261 1.68 18.71 -10.70
CA THR A 261 0.86 18.35 -11.86
C THR A 261 0.57 16.85 -11.87
N THR A 262 -0.55 16.46 -12.47
CA THR A 262 -0.89 15.05 -12.70
C THR A 262 -0.29 14.59 -14.01
N MET A 263 0.43 13.47 -13.99
CA MET A 263 1.04 12.90 -15.18
C MET A 263 0.04 12.09 -16.00
N HIS A 264 0.31 11.97 -17.30
CA HIS A 264 -0.43 11.06 -18.15
C HIS A 264 0.12 9.64 -17.99
N VAL A 265 -0.78 8.69 -17.72
CA VAL A 265 -0.45 7.28 -17.58
C VAL A 265 -1.16 6.49 -18.70
N LYS A 266 -0.43 5.72 -19.49
CA LYS A 266 -0.99 4.73 -20.43
C LYS A 266 -0.85 3.35 -19.79
N VAL A 267 -1.90 2.54 -19.85
CA VAL A 267 -1.93 1.19 -19.28
C VAL A 267 -2.39 0.22 -20.34
N SER A 268 -1.63 -0.85 -20.54
CA SER A 268 -2.03 -2.07 -21.25
C SER A 268 -2.00 -3.26 -20.30
N ASP A 269 -2.30 -4.46 -20.80
CA ASP A 269 -2.31 -5.68 -19.99
C ASP A 269 -0.92 -6.02 -19.41
N ASP A 270 0.14 -5.66 -20.12
CA ASP A 270 1.54 -6.02 -19.82
C ASP A 270 2.49 -4.83 -19.63
N ALA A 271 2.01 -3.59 -19.77
CA ALA A 271 2.84 -2.40 -19.64
C ALA A 271 2.12 -1.20 -19.01
N LEU A 272 2.92 -0.37 -18.36
CA LEU A 272 2.52 0.91 -17.78
C LEU A 272 3.51 1.98 -18.24
N THR A 273 3.07 2.87 -19.12
CA THR A 273 3.89 3.99 -19.58
C THR A 273 3.50 5.24 -18.78
N MET A 274 4.47 5.82 -18.10
CA MET A 274 4.33 7.14 -17.48
C MET A 274 4.91 8.22 -18.38
N ILE A 275 4.15 9.29 -18.57
CA ILE A 275 4.51 10.43 -19.41
C ILE A 275 4.50 11.68 -18.54
N PRO A 276 5.68 12.14 -18.08
CA PRO A 276 5.81 13.39 -17.36
C PRO A 276 5.37 14.59 -18.18
N ASP A 277 5.00 15.66 -17.48
CA ASP A 277 4.70 16.92 -18.14
C ASP A 277 6.00 17.59 -18.61
N ALA A 278 6.13 17.77 -19.92
CA ALA A 278 7.35 18.30 -20.53
C ALA A 278 7.62 19.76 -20.15
N GLU A 279 6.58 20.57 -19.87
CA GLU A 279 6.78 21.94 -19.41
C GLU A 279 7.33 21.95 -17.99
N MET A 280 6.84 21.06 -17.11
CA MET A 280 7.37 20.89 -15.77
C MET A 280 8.80 20.33 -15.76
N LEU A 281 9.15 19.39 -16.64
CA LEU A 281 10.53 18.85 -16.74
C LEU A 281 11.52 19.91 -17.23
N SER A 282 11.06 20.82 -18.10
CA SER A 282 11.89 21.87 -18.70
C SER A 282 11.85 23.20 -17.95
N ARG A 283 11.04 23.32 -16.89
CA ARG A 283 11.07 24.47 -15.99
C ARG A 283 12.43 24.52 -15.31
N ARG A 284 13.32 25.34 -15.88
CA ARG A 284 14.44 25.90 -15.14
C ARG A 284 13.86 26.55 -13.90
N GLY A 285 14.28 26.09 -12.72
CA GLY A 285 14.03 26.81 -11.47
C GLY A 285 14.21 28.30 -11.74
N LEU A 286 13.20 29.10 -11.39
CA LEU A 286 13.15 30.55 -11.58
C LEU A 286 14.21 31.23 -10.68
N TYR A 287 15.48 30.95 -10.92
CA TYR A 287 16.63 31.71 -10.46
C TYR A 287 17.05 32.64 -11.59
N ALA A 288 16.19 33.61 -11.88
CA ALA A 288 16.56 34.77 -12.67
C ALA A 288 15.79 35.98 -12.14
N HIS A 289 16.46 36.72 -11.25
CA HIS A 289 16.32 38.15 -11.02
C HIS A 289 14.89 38.72 -10.94
N ARG A 290 14.44 38.99 -9.72
CA ARG A 290 13.84 40.30 -9.42
C ARG A 290 14.51 40.95 -8.22
N CYS A 291 15.59 41.66 -8.51
CA CYS A 291 15.76 42.97 -7.89
C CYS A 291 14.80 43.93 -8.61
N ASN A 292 13.83 44.46 -7.89
CA ASN A 292 13.64 45.90 -7.70
C ASN A 292 12.55 46.13 -6.64
#